data_AF-A0A2P5AV64-F1
#
_entry.id   AF-A0A2P5AV64-F1
#
_cell.length_a   1.000
_cell.length_b   1.000
_cell.length_c   1.000
_cell.angle_alpha   90.00
_cell.angle_beta   90.00
_cell.angle_gamma   90.00
#
_symmetry.space_group_name_H-M   'P 1'
#
loop_
_entity.id
_entity.type
_entity.pdbx_description
1 polymer ?
#
loop_
_entity_poly.entity_id
_entity_poly.type
_entity_poly.pdbx_seq_one_letter_code
_entity_poly.pdbx_strand_id
1 'polypeptide(L)'
;MSWDKFRKHVTSLAALDFFVCLKSDVFVMTHGGNFAKLIIGARRYMGHRQKSIKPVKGLLSKSFGDPYMGWATFAEDIIVTHQTRTGLREETFPNYDLWENPPTPCMCKA
;
A
#
# COMPACT_ATOMS: atom_id res chain seq x y z
N MET A 1 0.56 26.06 13.71
CA MET A 1 -0.83 25.57 13.54
C MET A 1 -1.13 24.60 14.68
N SER A 2 -2.07 24.92 15.58
CA SER A 2 -2.43 24.02 16.70
C SER A 2 -3.41 22.95 16.21
N TRP A 3 -3.15 21.69 16.58
CA TRP A 3 -3.95 20.51 16.25
C TRP A 3 -5.10 20.26 17.23
N ASP A 4 -5.28 21.12 18.24
CA ASP A 4 -6.26 20.92 19.31
C ASP A 4 -7.70 20.85 18.80
N LYS A 5 -8.00 21.53 17.69
CA LYS A 5 -9.29 21.47 17.02
C LYS A 5 -9.63 20.08 16.46
N PHE A 6 -8.63 19.26 16.15
CA PHE A 6 -8.82 17.96 15.50
C PHE A 6 -8.70 16.77 16.46
N ARG A 7 -8.29 16.98 17.72
CA ARG A 7 -8.11 15.91 18.71
C ARG A 7 -9.35 15.04 18.92
N LYS A 8 -10.55 15.61 18.80
CA LYS A 8 -11.83 14.87 18.94
C LYS A 8 -12.28 14.20 17.64
N HIS A 9 -11.57 14.40 16.54
CA HIS A 9 -11.94 13.94 15.19
C HIS A 9 -10.92 12.96 14.59
N VAL A 10 -10.12 12.30 15.42
CA VAL A 10 -9.07 11.37 14.97
C VAL A 10 -9.63 10.25 14.09
N THR A 11 -10.81 9.72 14.41
CA THR A 11 -11.48 8.69 13.58
C THR A 11 -11.93 9.26 12.23
N SER A 12 -12.43 10.49 12.21
CA SER A 12 -12.83 11.17 10.97
C SER A 12 -11.62 11.46 10.08
N LEU A 13 -10.48 11.84 10.66
CA LEU A 13 -9.22 12.01 9.94
C LEU A 13 -8.72 10.69 9.36
N ALA A 14 -8.74 9.60 10.13
CA ALA A 14 -8.38 8.28 9.63
C ALA A 14 -9.31 7.80 8.49
N ALA A 15 -10.60 8.12 8.55
CA ALA A 15 -11.54 7.83 7.47
C ALA A 15 -11.23 8.65 6.19
N LEU A 16 -10.77 9.90 6.35
CA LEU A 16 -10.30 10.72 5.23
C LEU A 16 -9.04 10.12 4.60
N ASP A 17 -8.04 9.75 5.41
CA ASP A 17 -6.83 9.08 4.94
C ASP A 17 -7.16 7.80 4.17
N PHE A 18 -8.12 7.01 4.70
CA PHE A 18 -8.59 5.81 4.03
C PHE A 18 -9.20 6.13 2.66
N PHE A 19 -10.09 7.11 2.57
CA PHE A 19 -10.78 7.43 1.32
C PHE A 19 -9.82 7.97 0.25
N VAL A 20 -8.88 8.84 0.65
CA VAL A 20 -7.83 9.33 -0.25
C VAL A 20 -7.01 8.15 -0.77
N CYS A 21 -6.50 7.29 0.11
CA CYS A 21 -5.71 6.12 -0.29
C CYS A 21 -6.51 5.13 -1.16
N LEU A 22 -7.81 4.97 -0.89
CA LEU A 22 -8.71 4.10 -1.63
C LEU A 22 -8.92 4.60 -3.08
N LYS A 23 -9.02 5.92 -3.27
CA LYS A 23 -9.30 6.55 -4.57
C LYS A 23 -8.07 6.89 -5.40
N SER A 24 -6.89 6.96 -4.80
CA SER A 24 -5.62 7.21 -5.52
C SER A 24 -5.31 6.16 -6.58
N ASP A 25 -4.69 6.56 -7.69
CA ASP A 25 -4.23 5.64 -8.75
C ASP A 25 -3.17 4.66 -8.24
N VAL A 26 -2.31 5.14 -7.34
CA VAL A 26 -1.25 4.36 -6.70
C VAL A 26 -1.30 4.57 -5.20
N PHE A 27 -1.35 3.47 -4.46
CA PHE A 27 -1.19 3.44 -3.01
C PHE A 27 0.10 2.70 -2.68
N VAL A 28 0.99 3.32 -1.90
CA VAL A 28 2.22 2.69 -1.41
C VAL A 28 2.17 2.65 0.11
N MET A 29 2.22 1.45 0.68
CA MET A 29 2.19 1.30 2.14
C MET A 29 3.59 1.30 2.74
N THR A 30 3.71 1.89 3.93
CA THR A 30 4.93 1.82 4.73
C THR A 30 5.01 0.56 5.59
N HIS A 31 3.87 0.01 6.03
CA HIS A 31 3.81 -1.22 6.84
C HIS A 31 2.57 -2.02 6.50
N GLY A 32 2.65 -3.36 6.55
CA GLY A 32 1.52 -4.27 6.38
C GLY A 32 0.59 -4.35 7.59
N GLY A 33 0.26 -3.20 8.20
CA GLY A 33 -0.67 -3.11 9.32
C GLY A 33 -2.14 -3.13 8.87
N ASN A 34 -3.07 -3.12 9.84
CA ASN A 34 -4.51 -3.24 9.58
C ASN A 34 -5.04 -2.19 8.59
N PHE A 35 -4.57 -0.95 8.66
CA PHE A 35 -4.98 0.11 7.74
C PHE A 35 -4.58 -0.19 6.29
N ALA A 36 -3.34 -0.66 6.07
CA ALA A 36 -2.87 -1.03 4.74
C ALA A 36 -3.64 -2.24 4.20
N LYS A 37 -3.87 -3.26 5.04
CA LYS A 37 -4.67 -4.43 4.68
C LYS A 37 -6.08 -4.04 4.24
N LEU A 38 -6.74 -3.17 5.02
CA LEU A 38 -8.08 -2.67 4.71
C LEU A 38 -8.14 -1.96 3.35
N ILE A 39 -7.14 -1.11 3.04
CA ILE A 39 -7.07 -0.41 1.74
C ILE A 39 -6.84 -1.41 0.60
N ILE A 40 -5.88 -2.33 0.74
CA ILE A 40 -5.60 -3.35 -0.28
C ILE A 40 -6.83 -4.19 -0.54
N GLY A 41 -7.47 -4.69 0.53
CA GLY A 41 -8.67 -5.50 0.45
C GLY A 41 -9.83 -4.76 -0.19
N ALA A 42 -10.08 -3.50 0.20
CA ALA A 42 -11.14 -2.69 -0.39
C ALA A 42 -10.89 -2.42 -1.89
N ARG A 43 -9.65 -2.07 -2.27
CA ARG A 43 -9.26 -1.88 -3.68
C ARG A 43 -9.43 -3.17 -4.48
N ARG A 44 -9.06 -4.31 -3.90
CA ARG A 44 -9.27 -5.64 -4.49
C ARG A 44 -10.75 -5.94 -4.65
N TYR A 45 -11.53 -5.82 -3.58
CA TYR A 45 -12.98 -6.05 -3.57
C TYR A 45 -13.71 -5.28 -4.67
N MET A 46 -13.30 -4.04 -4.95
CA MET A 46 -13.85 -3.21 -6.03
C MET A 46 -13.28 -3.52 -7.44
N GLY A 47 -12.61 -4.66 -7.61
CA GLY A 47 -12.11 -5.13 -8.91
C GLY A 47 -10.62 -4.88 -9.18
N HIS A 48 -9.86 -4.38 -8.20
CA HIS A 48 -8.40 -4.23 -8.25
C HIS A 48 -7.88 -3.44 -9.48
N ARG A 49 -8.53 -2.33 -9.81
CA ARG A 49 -8.14 -1.50 -10.98
C ARG A 49 -6.93 -0.60 -10.70
N GLN A 50 -6.76 -0.17 -9.45
CA GLN A 50 -5.71 0.75 -9.04
C GLN A 50 -4.56 0.01 -8.35
N LYS A 51 -3.34 0.56 -8.44
CA LYS A 51 -2.11 -0.11 -7.98
C LYS A 51 -1.94 -0.02 -6.47
N SER A 52 -1.57 -1.13 -5.83
CA SER A 52 -1.26 -1.19 -4.40
C SER A 52 0.13 -1.80 -4.20
N ILE A 53 1.12 -0.98 -3.88
CA ILE A 53 2.54 -1.37 -3.81
C ILE A 53 2.91 -1.65 -2.36
N LYS A 54 3.50 -2.84 -2.15
CA LYS A 54 4.15 -3.25 -0.91
C LYS A 54 5.67 -3.24 -1.13
N PRO A 55 6.40 -2.23 -0.62
CA PRO A 55 7.85 -2.15 -0.79
C PRO A 55 8.57 -3.28 -0.04
N VAL A 56 9.71 -3.74 -0.54
CA VAL A 56 10.58 -4.66 0.24
C VAL A 56 11.48 -3.86 1.15
N LYS A 57 11.10 -3.76 2.42
CA LYS A 57 11.94 -3.06 3.41
C LYS A 57 13.37 -3.58 3.47
N GLY A 58 13.56 -4.90 3.41
CA GLY A 58 14.90 -5.50 3.49
C GLY A 58 15.79 -5.24 2.27
N LEU A 59 15.20 -4.97 1.09
CA LEU A 59 15.98 -4.57 -0.08
C LEU A 59 16.22 -3.05 -0.03
N LEU A 60 15.19 -2.28 0.26
CA LEU A 60 15.26 -0.83 0.45
C LEU A 60 16.26 -0.41 1.54
N SER A 61 16.38 -1.18 2.63
CA SER A 61 17.30 -0.85 3.72
C SER A 61 18.76 -0.89 3.30
N LYS A 62 19.11 -1.62 2.24
CA LYS A 62 20.47 -1.63 1.70
C LYS A 62 20.77 -0.30 1.02
N SER A 63 19.88 0.15 0.14
CA SER A 63 20.03 1.42 -0.59
C SER A 63 19.92 2.63 0.35
N PHE A 64 19.00 2.61 1.31
CA PHE A 64 18.86 3.69 2.30
C PHE A 64 19.94 3.67 3.39
N GLY A 65 20.64 2.55 3.57
CA GLY A 65 21.66 2.38 4.60
C GLY A 65 23.06 2.83 4.17
N ASP A 66 23.27 3.13 2.89
CA ASP A 66 24.55 3.58 2.36
C ASP A 66 24.57 5.11 2.21
N PRO A 67 25.26 5.85 3.10
CA PRO A 67 25.31 7.32 3.02
C PRO A 67 26.21 7.82 1.88
N TYR A 68 27.00 6.94 1.25
CA TYR A 68 27.91 7.29 0.16
C TYR A 68 27.31 7.00 -1.22
N MET A 69 26.14 6.35 -1.28
CA MET A 69 25.47 6.04 -2.54
C MET A 69 25.01 7.32 -3.25
N GLY A 70 25.46 7.49 -4.50
CA GLY A 70 25.00 8.60 -5.35
C GLY A 70 23.56 8.40 -5.83
N TRP A 71 22.87 9.51 -6.12
CA TRP A 71 21.46 9.50 -6.55
C TRP A 71 21.18 8.60 -7.76
N ALA A 72 22.07 8.58 -8.75
CA ALA A 72 21.88 7.76 -9.95
C ALA A 72 21.85 6.26 -9.63
N THR A 73 22.83 5.79 -8.85
CA THR A 73 22.91 4.40 -8.39
C THR A 73 21.73 4.05 -7.49
N PHE A 74 21.35 4.95 -6.59
CA PHE A 74 20.17 4.76 -5.74
C PHE A 74 18.90 4.60 -6.57
N ALA A 75 18.63 5.49 -7.51
CA ALA A 75 17.44 5.45 -8.34
C ALA A 75 17.37 4.15 -9.17
N GLU A 76 18.49 3.75 -9.77
CA GLU A 76 18.59 2.49 -10.50
C GLU A 76 18.29 1.28 -9.61
N ASP A 77 18.90 1.21 -8.42
CA ASP A 77 18.70 0.11 -7.47
C ASP A 77 17.23 0.02 -7.01
N ILE A 78 16.58 1.16 -6.76
CA ILE A 78 15.14 1.21 -6.42
C ILE A 78 14.29 0.67 -7.57
N ILE A 79 14.56 1.08 -8.81
CA ILE A 79 13.82 0.66 -10.01
C ILE A 79 13.98 -0.86 -10.22
N VAL A 80 15.22 -1.36 -10.22
CA VAL A 80 15.53 -2.78 -10.40
C VAL A 80 14.89 -3.62 -9.29
N THR A 81 14.98 -3.17 -8.04
CA THR A 81 14.38 -3.84 -6.88
C THR A 81 12.85 -3.94 -6.99
N HIS A 82 12.18 -2.96 -7.61
CA HIS A 82 10.72 -2.89 -7.71
C HIS A 82 10.16 -3.30 -9.07
N GLN A 83 10.99 -3.77 -10.01
CA GLN A 83 10.56 -4.08 -11.39
C GLN A 83 9.39 -5.08 -11.47
N THR A 84 9.34 -6.07 -10.58
CA THR A 84 8.25 -7.06 -10.50
C THR A 84 7.13 -6.66 -9.55
N ARG A 85 7.26 -5.51 -8.85
CA ARG A 85 6.34 -5.04 -7.80
C ARG A 85 5.43 -3.95 -8.32
N THR A 86 4.74 -4.26 -9.39
CA THR A 86 3.84 -3.34 -10.09
C THR A 86 2.59 -2.97 -9.28
N GLY A 87 2.32 -3.72 -8.20
CA GLY A 87 1.15 -3.52 -7.33
C GLY A 87 -0.16 -3.90 -8.02
N LEU A 88 -0.09 -4.73 -9.07
CA LEU A 88 -1.22 -5.24 -9.84
C LEU A 88 -1.75 -6.55 -9.24
N ARG A 89 -2.80 -7.10 -9.88
CA ARG A 89 -3.55 -8.26 -9.39
C ARG A 89 -2.68 -9.51 -9.24
N GLU A 90 -2.48 -9.90 -7.98
CA GLU A 90 -1.99 -11.22 -7.58
C GLU A 90 -3.19 -12.15 -7.32
N GLU A 91 -3.02 -13.45 -7.56
CA GLU A 91 -4.02 -14.46 -7.19
C GLU A 91 -4.15 -14.55 -5.67
N THR A 92 -5.40 -14.57 -5.19
CA THR A 92 -5.71 -14.74 -3.77
C THR A 92 -5.85 -16.22 -3.44
N PHE A 93 -5.17 -16.69 -2.39
CA PHE A 93 -5.27 -18.08 -1.92
C PHE A 93 -6.12 -18.18 -0.64
N PRO A 94 -6.79 -19.33 -0.38
CA PRO A 94 -7.69 -19.50 0.77
C PRO A 94 -7.06 -19.24 2.15
N ASN A 95 -5.74 -19.38 2.27
CA ASN A 95 -5.02 -19.27 3.54
C ASN A 95 -4.52 -17.85 3.84
N TYR A 96 -4.82 -16.87 2.98
CA TYR A 96 -4.41 -15.49 3.20
C TYR A 96 -5.40 -14.73 4.09
N ASP A 97 -4.93 -13.60 4.62
CA ASP A 97 -5.75 -12.68 5.39
C ASP A 97 -6.94 -12.19 4.55
N LEU A 98 -8.16 -12.54 4.99
CA LEU A 98 -9.43 -12.21 4.32
C LEU A 98 -9.60 -10.71 4.06
N TRP A 99 -9.12 -9.86 4.98
CA TRP A 99 -9.24 -8.41 4.89
C TRP A 99 -8.26 -7.80 3.91
N GLU A 100 -7.16 -8.48 3.61
CA GLU A 100 -6.18 -8.08 2.59
C GLU A 100 -6.45 -8.79 1.24
N ASN A 101 -7.01 -9.99 1.27
CA ASN A 101 -7.16 -10.93 0.15
C ASN A 101 -8.58 -11.51 0.14
N PRO A 102 -9.61 -10.71 -0.19
CA PRO A 102 -10.97 -11.22 -0.30
C PRO A 102 -11.06 -12.35 -1.35
N PRO A 103 -11.66 -13.51 -1.03
CA PRO A 103 -11.83 -14.61 -1.98
C PRO A 103 -12.61 -14.18 -3.21
N THR A 104 -12.34 -14.83 -4.34
CA THR A 104 -13.02 -14.57 -5.63
C THR A 104 -14.56 -14.59 -5.53
N PRO A 105 -15.23 -15.50 -4.80
CA PRO A 105 -16.69 -15.47 -4.62
C PRO A 105 -17.21 -14.24 -3.88
N CYS A 106 -16.36 -13.56 -3.11
CA CYS A 106 -16.71 -12.40 -2.30
C CYS A 106 -16.55 -11.08 -3.05
N MET A 107 -16.02 -11.09 -4.27
CA MET A 107 -15.66 -9.87 -5.01
C MET A 107 -16.92 -9.15 -5.52
N CYS A 108 -16.89 -7.81 -5.52
CA CYS A 108 -17.98 -7.03 -6.08
C CYS A 108 -18.11 -7.32 -7.58
N LYS A 109 -19.33 -7.60 -8.05
CA LYS A 109 -19.62 -7.72 -9.48
C LYS A 109 -19.55 -6.31 -10.08
N ALA A 110 -18.69 -6.16 -11.09
CA ALA A 110 -18.53 -4.91 -11.82
C ALA A 110 -19.75 -4.58 -12.68
#